data_AF-A0A849Q626-F1
#
_entry.id   AF-A0A849Q626-F1
#
_cell.length_a   1.000
_cell.length_b   1.000
_cell.length_c   1.000
_cell.angle_alpha   90.00
_cell.angle_beta   90.00
_cell.angle_gamma   90.00
#
_symmetry.space_group_name_H-M   'P 1'
#
loop_
_entity.id
_entity.type
_entity.pdbx_description
1 polymer ?
#
loop_
_entity_poly.entity_id
_entity_poly.type
_entity_poly.pdbx_seq_one_letter_code
_entity_poly.pdbx_strand_id
1 'polypeptide(L)'
;MAIDYRHYRVLDEFIISSPKEEKLGIYRAVQMIKSNDGPVEIRVCYYSRRRRNDGSEWWGLSPRPMAFKPEEAKLIANGIIELSDKYLLIREAIENHD
;
A
#
# COMPACT_ATOMS: atom_id res chain seq x y z
N MET A 1 20.83 -5.20 23.73
CA MET A 1 20.95 -4.87 22.30
C MET A 1 19.72 -4.09 21.92
N ALA A 2 19.86 -2.88 21.36
CA ALA A 2 18.72 -2.14 20.83
C ALA A 2 18.15 -2.92 19.64
N ILE A 3 16.84 -3.14 19.62
CA ILE A 3 16.17 -3.70 18.44
C ILE A 3 16.14 -2.57 17.42
N ASP A 4 16.89 -2.72 16.33
CA ASP A 4 16.83 -1.78 15.22
C ASP A 4 15.58 -2.10 14.38
N TYR A 5 14.61 -1.18 14.39
CA TYR A 5 13.37 -1.35 13.66
C TYR A 5 13.52 -0.76 12.26
N ARG A 6 13.22 -1.57 11.24
CA ARG A 6 13.11 -1.06 9.87
C ARG A 6 11.86 -0.19 9.74
N HIS A 7 12.04 1.04 9.29
CA HIS A 7 10.94 1.99 9.12
C HIS A 7 10.53 2.07 7.65
N TYR A 8 9.22 2.05 7.41
CA TYR A 8 8.64 2.18 6.08
C TYR A 8 7.76 3.43 6.04
N ARG A 9 8.04 4.32 5.09
CA ARG A 9 7.18 5.46 4.77
C ARG A 9 6.32 5.11 3.56
N VAL A 10 5.01 5.22 3.69
CA VAL A 10 4.10 5.20 2.53
C VAL A 10 4.19 6.57 1.86
N LEU A 11 4.61 6.59 0.61
CA LEU A 11 4.74 7.80 -0.20
C LEU A 11 3.41 8.14 -0.88
N ASP A 12 2.71 7.12 -1.38
CA ASP A 12 1.38 7.23 -1.98
C ASP A 12 0.71 5.84 -1.98
N GLU A 13 -0.61 5.81 -2.12
CA GLU A 13 -1.37 4.56 -2.20
C GLU A 13 -2.66 4.68 -3.02
N PHE A 14 -2.99 3.60 -3.72
CA PHE A 14 -4.25 3.41 -4.43
C PHE A 14 -5.09 2.35 -3.71
N ILE A 15 -6.20 2.77 -3.10
CA ILE A 15 -7.08 1.91 -2.31
C ILE A 15 -8.27 1.44 -3.14
N ILE A 16 -8.53 0.13 -3.09
CA ILE A 16 -9.67 -0.51 -3.75
C ILE A 16 -10.48 -1.26 -2.69
N SER A 17 -11.76 -0.94 -2.60
CA SER A 17 -12.71 -1.69 -1.79
C SER A 17 -14.11 -1.61 -2.41
N SER A 18 -14.83 -2.73 -2.38
CA SER A 18 -16.25 -2.75 -2.71
C SER A 18 -17.09 -2.34 -1.50
N PRO A 19 -18.34 -1.86 -1.68
CA PRO A 19 -19.21 -1.51 -0.55
C PRO A 19 -19.42 -2.64 0.47
N LYS A 20 -19.31 -3.89 0.05
CA LYS A 20 -19.37 -5.06 0.94
C LYS A 20 -18.09 -5.22 1.75
N GLU A 21 -16.94 -5.02 1.13
CA GLU A 21 -15.64 -5.09 1.80
C GLU A 21 -15.45 -3.95 2.79
N GLU A 22 -15.85 -2.72 2.46
CA GLU A 22 -15.81 -1.59 3.37
C GLU A 22 -16.61 -1.83 4.65
N LYS A 23 -17.80 -2.45 4.53
CA LYS A 23 -18.62 -2.87 5.68
C LYS A 23 -17.92 -3.91 6.54
N LEU A 24 -17.11 -4.78 5.94
CA LEU A 24 -16.28 -5.76 6.64
C LEU A 24 -14.94 -5.18 7.10
N GLY A 25 -14.67 -3.90 6.82
CA GLY A 25 -13.40 -3.24 7.12
C GLY A 25 -12.25 -3.77 6.28
N ILE A 26 -12.50 -4.35 5.11
CA ILE A 26 -11.46 -4.91 4.24
C ILE A 26 -11.15 -3.89 3.14
N TYR A 27 -9.87 -3.59 2.96
CA TYR A 27 -9.41 -2.71 1.90
C TYR A 27 -8.19 -3.34 1.24
N ARG A 28 -8.08 -3.21 -0.07
CA ARG A 28 -6.88 -3.56 -0.83
C ARG A 28 -6.15 -2.28 -1.15
N ALA A 29 -4.83 -2.32 -1.14
CA ALA A 29 -4.01 -1.16 -1.48
C ALA A 29 -2.82 -1.57 -2.34
N VAL A 30 -2.61 -0.85 -3.43
CA VAL A 30 -1.31 -0.75 -4.10
C VAL A 30 -0.59 0.42 -3.45
N GLN A 31 0.61 0.22 -2.92
CA GLN A 31 1.34 1.25 -2.18
C GLN A 31 2.72 1.46 -2.78
N MET A 32 3.12 2.72 -2.88
CA MET A 32 4.51 3.11 -3.08
C MET A 32 5.13 3.39 -1.72
N ILE A 33 6.16 2.62 -1.35
CA ILE A 33 6.81 2.70 -0.05
C ILE A 33 8.31 2.99 -0.18
N LYS A 34 8.87 3.71 0.79
CA LYS A 34 10.32 3.90 0.95
C LYS A 34 10.74 3.37 2.31
N SER A 35 11.61 2.37 2.31
CA SER A 35 12.30 1.95 3.52
C SER A 35 13.45 2.91 3.86
N ASN A 36 13.82 3.01 5.13
CA ASN A 36 14.91 3.87 5.58
C ASN A 36 16.27 3.47 5.02
N ASP A 37 16.45 2.20 4.68
CA ASP A 37 17.71 1.57 4.27
C ASP A 37 17.67 0.94 2.86
N GLY A 38 16.49 0.87 2.23
CA GLY A 38 16.29 0.20 0.95
C GLY A 38 15.69 1.09 -0.13
N PRO A 39 15.42 0.54 -1.33
CA PRO A 39 14.86 1.30 -2.44
C PRO A 39 13.41 1.72 -2.19
N VAL A 40 12.86 2.53 -3.11
CA VAL A 40 11.41 2.68 -3.23
C VAL A 40 10.85 1.41 -3.86
N GLU A 41 9.76 0.91 -3.32
CA GLU A 41 9.11 -0.33 -3.76
C GLU A 41 7.61 -0.07 -3.97
N ILE A 42 7.03 -0.71 -4.99
CA ILE A 42 5.58 -0.79 -5.14
C ILE A 42 5.14 -2.16 -4.64
N ARG A 43 4.25 -2.19 -3.65
CA ARG A 43 3.72 -3.43 -3.08
C ARG A 43 2.21 -3.44 -3.14
N VAL A 44 1.64 -4.64 -3.12
CA VAL A 44 0.20 -4.82 -3.00
C VAL A 44 -0.14 -5.52 -1.69
N CYS A 45 -1.13 -5.01 -0.96
CA CYS A 45 -1.42 -5.41 0.40
C CYS A 45 -2.90 -5.24 0.75
N TYR A 46 -3.29 -5.78 1.92
CA TYR A 46 -4.61 -5.55 2.50
C TYR A 46 -4.52 -4.74 3.78
N TYR A 47 -5.50 -3.88 3.98
CA TYR A 47 -5.88 -3.39 5.29
C TYR A 47 -7.09 -4.13 5.80
N SER A 48 -7.06 -4.47 7.08
CA SER A 48 -8.23 -4.92 7.82
C SER A 48 -8.49 -3.97 8.98
N ARG A 49 -9.63 -3.29 8.94
CA ARG A 49 -10.17 -2.52 10.05
C ARG A 49 -10.95 -3.46 10.94
N ARG A 50 -10.51 -3.58 12.18
CA ARG A 50 -11.23 -4.31 13.23
C ARG A 50 -11.64 -3.36 14.33
N ARG A 51 -12.89 -3.46 14.77
CA ARG A 51 -13.39 -2.73 15.94
C ARG A 51 -13.33 -3.64 17.15
N ARG A 52 -12.70 -3.18 18.23
CA ARG A 52 -12.66 -3.87 19.52
C ARG A 52 -13.95 -3.60 20.31
N ASN A 53 -14.20 -4.40 21.35
CA ASN A 53 -15.39 -4.27 22.20
C ASN A 53 -15.44 -2.93 22.97
N ASP A 54 -14.28 -2.29 23.19
CA ASP A 54 -14.16 -0.96 23.78
C ASP A 54 -14.45 0.19 22.79
N GLY A 55 -14.80 -0.14 21.55
CA GLY A 55 -15.09 0.80 20.49
C GLY A 55 -13.87 1.30 19.72
N SER A 56 -12.64 0.97 20.15
CA SER A 56 -11.41 1.35 19.44
C SER A 56 -11.27 0.61 18.10
N GLU A 57 -10.68 1.30 17.12
CA GLU A 57 -10.40 0.73 15.81
C GLU A 57 -8.92 0.43 15.66
N TRP A 58 -8.61 -0.74 15.08
CA TRP A 58 -7.25 -1.11 14.71
C TRP A 58 -7.20 -1.46 13.23
N TRP A 59 -6.15 -0.97 12.57
CA TRP A 59 -5.86 -1.22 11.16
C TRP A 59 -4.67 -2.17 11.05
N GLY A 60 -4.94 -3.36 10.53
CA GLY A 60 -3.93 -4.37 10.29
C GLY A 60 -3.51 -4.41 8.83
N LEU A 61 -2.23 -4.17 8.56
CA LEU A 61 -1.63 -4.45 7.27
C LEU A 61 -1.32 -5.95 7.16
N SER A 62 -1.85 -6.60 6.13
CA SER A 62 -1.55 -8.00 5.83
C SER A 62 -0.87 -8.08 4.46
N PRO A 63 0.47 -8.26 4.41
CA PRO A 63 1.25 -8.37 3.17
C PRO A 63 1.19 -9.80 2.59
N ARG A 64 0.01 -10.44 2.58
CA ARG A 64 -0.14 -11.81 2.06
C ARG A 64 -0.24 -11.80 0.53
N PRO A 65 0.23 -12.86 -0.16
CA PRO A 65 0.00 -13.04 -1.59
C PRO A 65 -1.49 -12.93 -1.87
N MET A 66 -1.86 -11.97 -2.73
CA MET A 66 -3.27 -11.76 -3.02
C MET A 66 -3.74 -12.78 -4.05
N ALA A 67 -4.84 -13.47 -3.73
CA ALA A 67 -5.70 -14.03 -4.75
C ALA A 67 -6.77 -12.97 -5.04
N PHE A 68 -6.75 -12.39 -6.24
CA PHE A 68 -7.79 -11.48 -6.73
C PHE A 68 -8.50 -12.15 -7.90
N LYS A 69 -9.76 -11.78 -8.09
CA LYS A 69 -10.52 -12.23 -9.25
C LYS A 69 -9.97 -11.56 -10.52
N PRO A 70 -10.14 -12.16 -11.70
CA PRO A 70 -9.65 -11.59 -12.96
C PRO A 70 -10.11 -10.15 -13.20
N GLU A 71 -11.34 -9.79 -12.79
CA GLU A 71 -11.90 -8.46 -12.98
C GLU A 71 -11.17 -7.41 -12.12
N GLU A 72 -10.65 -7.84 -10.98
CA GLU A 72 -9.93 -7.01 -10.01
C GLU A 72 -8.46 -6.85 -10.40
N ALA A 73 -7.90 -7.79 -11.15
CA ALA A 73 -6.53 -7.72 -11.66
C ALA A 73 -6.28 -6.45 -12.46
N LYS A 74 -7.27 -5.97 -13.23
CA LYS A 74 -7.17 -4.73 -14.00
C LYS A 74 -7.04 -3.50 -13.10
N LEU A 75 -7.80 -3.44 -12.00
CA LEU A 75 -7.73 -2.33 -11.04
C LEU A 75 -6.38 -2.31 -10.34
N ILE A 76 -5.85 -3.47 -9.96
CA ILE A 76 -4.52 -3.60 -9.36
C ILE A 76 -3.43 -3.18 -10.35
N ALA A 77 -3.49 -3.66 -11.59
CA ALA A 77 -2.54 -3.28 -12.64
C ALA A 77 -2.56 -1.76 -12.89
N ASN A 78 -3.74 -1.14 -12.95
CA ASN A 78 -3.87 0.30 -13.11
C ASN A 78 -3.22 1.06 -11.94
N GLY A 79 -3.46 0.64 -10.70
CA GLY A 79 -2.83 1.25 -9.53
C GLY A 79 -1.30 1.11 -9.54
N ILE A 80 -0.77 -0.03 -10.01
CA ILE A 80 0.68 -0.22 -10.17
C ILE A 80 1.24 0.75 -11.22
N ILE A 81 0.58 0.88 -12.38
CA ILE A 81 1.01 1.78 -13.46
C ILE A 81 1.00 3.22 -12.97
N GLU A 82 -0.10 3.68 -12.35
CA GLU A 82 -0.22 5.04 -11.84
C GLU A 82 0.89 5.39 -10.83
N LEU A 83 1.15 4.49 -9.88
CA LEU A 83 2.20 4.72 -8.89
C LEU A 83 3.61 4.61 -9.49
N SER A 84 3.79 3.80 -10.54
CA SER A 84 5.05 3.70 -11.28
C SER A 84 5.35 4.98 -12.06
N ASP A 85 4.35 5.57 -12.72
CA ASP A 85 4.51 6.83 -13.44
C ASP A 85 4.87 7.96 -12.47
N LYS A 86 4.22 8.03 -11.30
CA LYS A 86 4.59 8.96 -10.23
C LYS A 86 6.02 8.74 -9.74
N TYR A 87 6.44 7.49 -9.56
CA TYR A 87 7.82 7.17 -9.16
C TYR A 87 8.84 7.69 -10.17
N LEU A 88 8.60 7.50 -11.47
CA LEU A 88 9.48 7.97 -12.52
C LEU A 88 9.61 9.50 -12.51
N LEU A 89 8.50 10.22 -12.37
CA LEU A 89 8.49 11.68 -12.26
C LEU A 89 9.30 12.17 -11.04
N ILE A 90 9.13 11.52 -9.89
CA ILE A 90 9.89 11.86 -8.67
C ILE A 90 11.39 11.62 -8.89
N ARG A 91 11.75 10.49 -9.52
CA ARG A 91 13.15 10.15 -9.79
C ARG A 91 13.79 11.16 -10.76
N GLU A 92 13.11 11.47 -11.86
CA GLU A 92 13.59 12.46 -12.84
C GLU A 92 13.73 13.85 -12.22
N ALA A 93 12.80 14.26 -11.34
CA ALA A 93 12.93 15.53 -10.64
C ALA A 93 14.17 15.57 -9.73
N ILE A 94 14.51 14.46 -9.07
CA ILE A 94 15.72 14.37 -8.24
C ILE A 94 16.98 14.44 -9.12
N GLU A 95 17.03 13.65 -10.20
CA GLU A 95 18.20 13.58 -11.09
C GLU A 95 18.48 14.89 -11.85
N ASN A 96 17.46 15.72 -12.11
CA ASN A 96 17.60 17.01 -12.78
C ASN A 96 17.89 18.18 -11.83
N HIS A 97 17.85 17.95 -10.51
CA HIS A 97 18.14 18.97 -9.48
C HIS A 97 19.54 18.82 -8.85
N ASP A 98 20.33 17.84 -9.30
CA ASP A 98 21.78 17.71 -9.06
C ASP A 98 22.60 18.28 -10.23
#